data_AF-A0A0E0JYZ1-F1
#
_entry.id   AF-A0A0E0JYZ1-F1
#
_cell.length_a   1.000
_cell.length_b   1.000
_cell.length_c   1.000
_cell.angle_alpha   90.00
_cell.angle_beta   90.00
_cell.angle_gamma   90.00
#
_symmetry.space_group_name_H-M   'P 1'
#
loop_
_entity.id
_entity.type
_entity.pdbx_description
1 polymer ?
#
loop_
_entity_poly.entity_id
_entity_poly.type
_entity_poly.pdbx_seq_one_letter_code
_entity_poly.pdbx_strand_id
1 'polypeptide(L)'
;MKSALPLSSCLHWISDDWDSYGQRYWMCRNYSYSPEKPKPVPKGRKGKVKIPVKEPKIPPPICDFVEWIDKEMSEFDKRLIQSWRERHEEREERQRQRATKEKDERERREELELRELARLNREKEERAEDWSRKHCPLPAHSPLHLLPLLPAHCPLHLLHPLTAHCPLHVLPPLPAHSPLHVLPPLPEHSPPHVLPP
;
A
#
# COMPACT_ATOMS: atom_id res chain seq x y z
N MET A 1 3.74 -48.39 12.75
CA MET A 1 2.47 -48.93 12.25
C MET A 1 1.65 -47.75 11.75
N LYS A 2 1.47 -47.58 10.43
CA LYS A 2 0.59 -46.54 9.89
C LYS A 2 -0.84 -46.99 10.22
N SER A 3 -1.44 -46.42 11.26
CA SER A 3 -2.85 -46.65 11.56
C SER A 3 -3.66 -46.16 10.37
N ALA A 4 -4.21 -47.09 9.60
CA ALA A 4 -5.15 -46.78 8.54
C ALA A 4 -6.37 -46.12 9.21
N LEU A 5 -6.43 -44.79 9.15
CA LEU A 5 -7.64 -44.07 9.52
C LEU A 5 -8.74 -44.53 8.56
N PRO A 6 -9.95 -44.83 9.05
CA PRO A 6 -11.04 -45.23 8.17
C PRO A 6 -11.30 -44.11 7.16
N LEU A 7 -11.39 -44.48 5.88
CA LEU A 7 -11.65 -43.58 4.73
C LEU A 7 -12.86 -42.64 4.97
N SER A 8 -13.78 -43.01 5.87
CA SER A 8 -14.93 -42.19 6.28
C SER A 8 -14.57 -40.89 7.03
N SER A 9 -13.31 -40.72 7.44
CA SER A 9 -12.82 -39.53 8.16
C SER A 9 -12.07 -38.52 7.27
N CYS A 10 -11.88 -38.83 5.99
CA CYS A 10 -11.17 -37.97 5.04
C CYS A 10 -12.15 -37.27 4.08
N LEU A 11 -11.82 -36.05 3.66
CA LEU A 11 -12.53 -35.28 2.64
C LEU A 11 -11.76 -35.30 1.33
N HIS A 12 -12.50 -35.35 0.23
CA HIS A 12 -11.98 -35.22 -1.12
C HIS A 12 -11.93 -33.74 -1.51
N TRP A 13 -10.77 -33.25 -1.94
CA TRP A 13 -10.62 -31.88 -2.44
C TRP A 13 -9.87 -31.87 -3.76
N ILE A 14 -10.16 -30.84 -4.56
CA ILE A 14 -9.43 -30.48 -5.78
C ILE A 14 -8.66 -29.22 -5.44
N SER A 15 -7.38 -29.19 -5.77
CA SER A 15 -6.57 -27.98 -5.57
C SER A 15 -6.90 -26.92 -6.62
N ASP A 16 -7.06 -25.69 -6.16
CA ASP A 16 -7.22 -24.49 -6.98
C ASP A 16 -5.91 -23.68 -7.10
N ASP A 17 -4.81 -24.17 -6.51
CA ASP A 17 -3.53 -23.49 -6.53
C ASP A 17 -2.85 -23.61 -7.89
N TRP A 18 -2.12 -22.57 -8.31
CA TRP A 18 -1.46 -22.50 -9.62
C TRP A 18 -0.53 -23.68 -9.94
N ASP A 19 0.13 -24.24 -8.94
CA ASP A 19 1.11 -25.32 -9.11
C ASP A 19 0.51 -26.72 -8.94
N SER A 20 -0.71 -26.81 -8.39
CA SER A 20 -1.41 -28.08 -8.20
C SER A 20 -2.83 -28.09 -8.75
N TYR A 21 -3.15 -27.14 -9.63
CA TYR A 21 -4.49 -26.93 -10.15
C TYR A 21 -5.06 -28.21 -10.74
N GLY A 22 -6.26 -28.59 -10.29
CA GLY A 22 -6.96 -29.79 -10.75
C GLY A 22 -6.48 -31.09 -10.10
N GLN A 23 -5.37 -31.09 -9.35
CA GLN A 23 -4.92 -32.27 -8.62
C GLN A 23 -5.83 -32.53 -7.43
N ARG A 24 -6.18 -33.80 -7.25
CA ARG A 24 -7.02 -34.25 -6.15
C ARG A 24 -6.18 -34.73 -5.00
N TYR A 25 -6.66 -34.44 -3.80
CA TYR A 25 -6.05 -34.91 -2.57
C TYR A 25 -7.11 -35.27 -1.53
N TRP A 26 -6.74 -36.19 -0.65
CA TRP A 26 -7.45 -36.43 0.59
C TRP A 26 -6.89 -35.50 1.64
N MET A 27 -7.77 -34.89 2.42
CA MET A 27 -7.37 -34.22 3.66
C MET A 27 -8.26 -34.63 4.81
N CYS A 28 -7.72 -34.55 6.02
CA CYS A 28 -8.47 -34.91 7.21
C CYS A 28 -9.71 -34.03 7.36
N ARG A 29 -10.85 -34.60 7.74
CA ARG A 29 -12.07 -33.81 8.01
C ARG A 29 -11.90 -32.86 9.20
N ASN A 30 -10.97 -33.17 10.11
CA ASN A 30 -10.57 -32.31 11.21
C ASN A 30 -9.28 -31.50 10.93
N TYR A 31 -8.99 -31.21 9.65
CA TYR A 31 -7.81 -30.42 9.23
C TYR A 31 -7.86 -28.98 9.72
N SER A 32 -9.06 -28.41 9.80
CA SER A 32 -9.29 -27.15 10.50
C SER A 32 -10.51 -27.29 11.40
N TYR A 33 -10.37 -26.97 12.69
CA TYR A 33 -11.51 -26.94 13.59
C TYR A 33 -12.34 -25.69 13.31
N SER A 34 -13.48 -25.87 12.62
CA SER A 34 -14.51 -24.85 12.50
C SER A 34 -15.70 -25.25 13.38
N PRO A 35 -16.00 -24.56 14.49
CA PRO A 35 -17.19 -24.85 15.28
C PRO A 35 -18.43 -24.66 14.40
N GLU A 36 -19.25 -25.72 14.26
CA GLU A 36 -20.50 -25.63 13.51
C GLU A 36 -21.37 -24.52 14.10
N LYS A 37 -21.63 -23.47 13.31
CA LYS A 37 -22.60 -22.44 13.72
C LYS A 37 -23.95 -23.14 13.91
N PRO A 38 -24.63 -22.96 15.06
CA PRO A 38 -25.90 -23.61 15.32
C PRO A 38 -26.90 -23.22 14.23
N LYS A 39 -27.53 -24.23 13.59
CA LYS A 39 -28.56 -24.00 12.58
C LYS A 39 -29.67 -23.13 13.19
N PRO A 40 -30.17 -22.09 12.49
CA PRO A 40 -31.29 -21.29 12.98
C PRO A 40 -32.47 -22.23 13.23
N VAL A 41 -32.93 -22.29 14.48
CA VAL A 41 -34.11 -23.07 14.84
C VAL A 41 -35.31 -22.47 14.09
N PRO A 42 -36.11 -23.26 13.36
CA PRO A 42 -37.36 -22.78 12.78
C PRO A 42 -38.23 -22.19 13.90
N LYS A 43 -38.61 -20.91 13.79
CA LYS A 43 -39.49 -20.25 14.76
C LYS A 43 -40.87 -20.92 14.76
N GLY A 44 -41.03 -21.97 15.55
CA GLY A 44 -42.30 -22.69 15.62
C GLY A 44 -42.35 -23.67 16.78
N ARG A 45 -43.24 -23.37 17.73
CA ARG A 45 -43.69 -24.16 18.90
C ARG A 45 -42.79 -24.10 20.14
N LYS A 46 -43.25 -23.28 21.10
CA LYS A 46 -42.81 -23.23 22.50
C LYS A 46 -42.95 -24.62 23.11
N GLY A 47 -41.88 -25.10 23.76
CA GLY A 47 -41.94 -26.30 24.59
C GLY A 47 -41.00 -27.43 24.19
N LYS A 48 -39.71 -27.14 23.93
CA LYS A 48 -38.65 -28.13 24.13
C LYS A 48 -37.46 -27.42 24.76
N VAL A 49 -36.95 -28.01 25.84
CA VAL A 49 -35.76 -27.61 26.58
C VAL A 49 -34.67 -27.24 25.58
N LYS A 50 -34.16 -26.01 25.65
CA LYS A 50 -32.94 -25.62 24.94
C LYS A 50 -31.83 -26.48 25.53
N ILE A 51 -31.50 -27.60 24.89
CA ILE A 51 -30.26 -28.31 25.19
C ILE A 51 -29.17 -27.28 24.87
N PRO A 52 -28.42 -26.76 25.86
CA PRO A 52 -27.29 -25.92 25.56
C PRO A 52 -26.33 -26.82 24.79
N VAL A 53 -26.10 -26.53 23.52
CA VAL A 53 -24.99 -27.14 22.78
C VAL A 53 -23.76 -26.68 23.55
N LYS A 54 -23.27 -27.54 24.46
CA LYS A 54 -22.01 -27.31 25.15
C LYS A 54 -20.97 -27.37 24.05
N GLU A 55 -20.40 -26.21 23.75
CA GLU A 55 -19.16 -26.13 23.00
C GLU A 55 -18.19 -27.14 23.64
N PRO A 56 -17.70 -28.13 22.88
CA PRO A 56 -16.76 -29.09 23.41
C PRO A 56 -15.59 -28.32 24.03
N LYS A 57 -15.38 -28.48 25.34
CA LYS A 57 -14.37 -27.71 26.12
C LYS A 57 -12.94 -27.88 25.60
N ILE A 58 -12.72 -28.89 24.75
CA ILE A 58 -11.44 -29.22 24.16
C ILE A 58 -11.72 -29.38 22.66
N PRO A 59 -11.10 -28.55 21.79
CA PRO A 59 -11.22 -28.75 20.36
C PRO A 59 -10.65 -30.14 20.02
N PRO A 60 -11.32 -30.90 19.14
CA PRO A 60 -10.80 -32.19 18.71
C PRO A 60 -9.38 -32.00 18.14
N PRO A 61 -8.45 -32.93 18.42
CA PRO A 61 -7.06 -32.79 18.00
C PRO A 61 -7.01 -32.60 16.48
N ILE A 62 -6.46 -31.47 16.06
CA ILE A 62 -6.34 -31.12 14.64
C ILE A 62 -5.46 -32.17 13.97
N CYS A 63 -5.91 -32.59 12.80
CA CYS A 63 -5.31 -33.69 12.05
C CYS A 63 -4.80 -33.12 10.73
N ASP A 64 -3.48 -33.07 10.57
CA ASP A 64 -2.76 -32.50 9.44
C ASP A 64 -2.58 -33.48 8.27
N PHE A 65 -3.29 -34.61 8.30
CA PHE A 65 -3.24 -35.60 7.24
C PHE A 65 -3.69 -35.00 5.90
N VAL A 66 -2.76 -34.92 4.96
CA VAL A 66 -2.97 -34.56 3.56
C VAL A 66 -2.23 -35.57 2.70
N GLU A 67 -2.92 -36.21 1.77
CA GLU A 67 -2.35 -37.18 0.84
C GLU A 67 -2.85 -36.91 -0.57
N TRP A 68 -1.94 -36.67 -1.50
CA TRP A 68 -2.26 -36.46 -2.90
C TRP A 68 -2.72 -37.78 -3.55
N ILE A 69 -3.84 -37.72 -4.25
CA ILE A 69 -4.43 -38.84 -4.99
C ILE A 69 -3.76 -38.94 -6.35
N ASP A 70 -3.65 -37.80 -7.02
CA ASP A 70 -2.99 -37.71 -8.32
C ASP A 70 -1.48 -37.59 -8.10
N LYS A 71 -0.74 -38.57 -8.63
CA LYS A 71 0.74 -38.57 -8.55
C LYS A 71 1.37 -37.67 -9.60
N GLU A 72 0.67 -37.46 -10.71
CA GLU A 72 1.11 -36.66 -11.83
C GLU A 72 -0.06 -35.82 -12.34
N MET A 73 0.19 -34.55 -12.68
CA MET A 73 -0.80 -33.70 -13.32
C MET A 73 -1.10 -34.18 -14.74
N SER A 74 -2.35 -33.99 -15.18
CA SER A 74 -2.70 -34.25 -16.57
C SER A 74 -1.96 -33.30 -17.51
N GLU A 75 -1.64 -33.77 -18.72
CA GLU A 75 -1.02 -32.92 -19.76
C GLU A 75 -1.91 -31.74 -20.16
N PHE A 76 -3.22 -31.87 -19.98
CA PHE A 76 -4.16 -30.77 -20.18
C PHE A 76 -3.96 -29.69 -19.12
N ASP A 77 -3.94 -30.07 -17.84
CA ASP A 77 -3.77 -29.12 -16.73
C ASP A 77 -2.39 -28.46 -16.77
N LYS A 78 -1.33 -29.22 -17.09
CA LYS A 78 0.02 -28.67 -17.31
C LYS A 78 0.03 -27.56 -18.36
N ARG A 79 -0.57 -27.81 -19.54
CA ARG A 79 -0.66 -26.80 -20.60
C ARG A 79 -1.52 -25.60 -20.20
N LEU A 80 -2.60 -25.83 -19.46
CA LEU A 80 -3.48 -24.77 -18.98
C LEU A 80 -2.73 -23.84 -18.01
N ILE A 81 -2.05 -24.41 -17.01
CA ILE A 81 -1.23 -23.69 -16.02
C ILE A 81 -0.13 -22.89 -16.73
N GLN A 82 0.56 -23.50 -17.70
CA GLN A 82 1.58 -22.80 -18.48
C GLN A 82 1.01 -21.58 -19.22
N SER A 83 -0.14 -21.75 -19.90
CA SER A 83 -0.81 -20.64 -20.60
C SER A 83 -1.25 -19.52 -19.65
N TRP A 84 -1.57 -19.86 -18.41
CA TRP A 84 -1.95 -18.86 -17.42
C TRP A 84 -0.73 -18.10 -16.89
N ARG A 85 0.42 -18.76 -16.69
CA ARG A 85 1.69 -18.09 -16.31
C ARG A 85 2.11 -17.10 -17.38
N GLU A 86 2.12 -17.52 -18.64
CA GLU A 86 2.47 -16.65 -19.77
C GLU A 86 1.55 -15.41 -19.82
N ARG A 87 0.24 -15.60 -19.66
CA ARG A 87 -0.72 -14.48 -19.59
C ARG A 87 -0.58 -13.61 -18.35
N HIS A 88 -0.07 -14.15 -17.25
CA HIS A 88 0.21 -13.36 -16.05
C HIS A 88 1.44 -12.48 -16.30
N GLU A 89 2.53 -13.06 -16.77
CA GLU A 89 3.77 -12.37 -17.12
C GLU A 89 3.55 -11.29 -18.17
N GLU A 90 2.78 -11.58 -19.23
CA GLU A 90 2.43 -10.60 -20.26
C GLU A 90 1.66 -9.41 -19.67
N ARG A 91 0.74 -9.65 -18.73
CA ARG A 91 0.00 -8.57 -18.06
C ARG A 91 0.91 -7.74 -17.16
N GLU A 92 1.82 -8.38 -16.43
CA GLU A 92 2.80 -7.68 -15.61
C GLU A 92 3.75 -6.84 -16.47
N GLU A 93 4.22 -7.36 -17.60
CA GLU A 93 5.07 -6.63 -18.53
C GLU A 93 4.33 -5.41 -19.10
N ARG A 94 3.08 -5.59 -19.56
CA ARG A 94 2.25 -4.47 -20.03
C ARG A 94 1.99 -3.43 -18.95
N GLN A 95 1.92 -3.83 -17.68
CA GLN A 95 1.82 -2.87 -16.56
C GLN A 95 3.13 -2.13 -16.36
N ARG A 96 4.27 -2.83 -16.36
CA ARG A 96 5.61 -2.21 -16.26
C ARG A 96 5.84 -1.22 -17.41
N GLN A 97 5.53 -1.60 -18.65
CA GLN A 97 5.63 -0.72 -19.81
C GLN A 97 4.73 0.52 -19.68
N ARG A 98 3.52 0.38 -19.13
CA ARG A 98 2.63 1.52 -18.87
C ARG A 98 3.18 2.43 -17.78
N ALA A 99 3.69 1.87 -16.69
CA ALA A 99 4.31 2.62 -15.61
C ALA A 99 5.54 3.40 -16.09
N THR A 100 6.39 2.79 -16.93
CA THR A 100 7.54 3.49 -17.55
C THR A 100 7.06 4.62 -18.45
N LYS A 101 6.10 4.37 -19.34
CA LYS A 101 5.57 5.42 -20.24
C LYS A 101 4.94 6.58 -19.48
N GLU A 102 4.16 6.29 -18.43
CA GLU A 102 3.55 7.32 -17.58
C GLU A 102 4.62 8.11 -16.84
N LYS A 103 5.66 7.45 -16.33
CA LYS A 103 6.80 8.12 -15.69
C LYS A 103 7.52 9.05 -16.67
N ASP A 104 7.82 8.59 -17.88
CA ASP A 104 8.49 9.39 -18.91
C ASP A 104 7.62 10.55 -19.41
N GLU A 105 6.28 10.38 -19.43
CA GLU A 105 5.35 11.47 -19.74
C GLU A 105 5.29 12.49 -18.60
N ARG A 106 5.26 12.03 -17.35
CA ARG A 106 5.30 12.88 -16.16
C ARG A 106 6.57 13.70 -16.10
N GLU A 107 7.73 13.08 -16.32
CA GLU A 107 9.03 13.77 -16.36
C GLU A 107 9.05 14.85 -17.45
N ARG A 108 8.53 14.56 -18.65
CA ARG A 108 8.42 15.56 -19.71
C ARG A 108 7.50 16.72 -19.33
N ARG A 109 6.40 16.44 -18.62
CA ARG A 109 5.50 17.51 -18.12
C ARG A 109 6.21 18.37 -17.08
N GLU A 110 6.88 17.75 -16.11
CA GLU A 110 7.64 18.45 -15.07
C GLU A 110 8.79 19.28 -15.67
N GLU A 111 9.47 18.78 -16.70
CA GLU A 111 10.50 19.54 -17.42
C GLU A 111 9.92 20.77 -18.11
N LEU A 112 8.76 20.64 -18.77
CA LEU A 112 8.07 21.77 -19.40
C LEU A 112 7.60 22.80 -18.37
N GLU A 113 7.04 22.35 -17.24
CA GLU A 113 6.64 23.22 -16.13
C GLU A 113 7.83 23.97 -15.54
N LEU A 114 8.98 23.29 -15.38
CA LEU A 114 10.21 23.91 -14.89
C LEU A 114 10.75 24.96 -15.88
N ARG A 115 10.68 24.67 -17.20
CA ARG A 115 11.07 25.63 -18.25
C ARG A 115 10.18 26.87 -18.24
N GLU A 116 8.86 26.70 -18.13
CA GLU A 116 7.93 27.82 -18.04
C GLU A 116 8.14 28.63 -16.75
N LEU A 117 8.37 27.96 -15.62
CA LEU A 117 8.68 28.63 -14.36
C LEU A 117 9.96 29.47 -14.47
N ALA A 118 10.99 28.96 -15.13
CA ALA A 118 12.22 29.72 -15.39
C ALA A 118 11.96 30.96 -16.27
N ARG A 119 11.09 30.83 -17.29
CA ARG A 119 10.66 31.97 -18.13
C ARG A 119 9.93 33.03 -17.30
N LEU A 120 8.96 32.62 -16.48
CA LEU A 120 8.20 33.53 -15.62
C LEU A 120 9.08 34.22 -14.56
N ASN A 121 10.07 33.52 -14.02
CA ASN A 121 11.01 34.13 -13.07
C ASN A 121 11.86 35.22 -13.73
N ARG A 122 12.38 34.99 -14.95
CA ARG A 122 13.10 36.02 -15.70
C ARG A 122 12.23 37.24 -15.99
N GLU A 123 10.97 37.01 -16.38
CA GLU A 123 10.02 38.11 -16.62
C GLU A 123 9.71 38.89 -15.33
N LYS A 124 9.56 38.20 -14.19
CA LYS A 124 9.37 38.86 -12.90
C LYS A 124 10.60 39.67 -12.47
N GLU A 125 11.80 39.15 -12.70
CA GLU A 125 13.06 39.84 -12.43
C GLU A 125 13.17 41.11 -13.29
N GLU A 126 12.91 41.01 -14.60
CA GLU A 126 12.90 42.18 -15.50
C GLU A 126 11.87 43.23 -15.06
N ARG A 127 10.66 42.81 -14.66
CA ARG A 127 9.64 43.73 -14.12
C ARG A 127 10.08 44.36 -12.81
N ALA A 128 10.74 43.62 -11.94
CA ALA A 128 11.27 44.13 -10.68
C ALA A 128 12.41 45.13 -10.92
N GLU A 129 13.28 44.86 -11.90
CA GLU A 129 14.31 45.80 -12.34
C GLU A 129 13.73 47.06 -12.98
N ASP A 130 12.72 46.93 -13.84
CA ASP A 130 12.05 48.07 -14.46
C ASP A 130 11.32 48.92 -13.42
N TRP A 131 10.64 48.27 -12.47
CA TRP A 131 10.08 48.95 -11.30
C TRP A 131 11.17 49.66 -10.49
N SER A 132 12.32 49.01 -10.23
CA SER A 132 13.46 49.63 -9.57
C SER A 132 14.00 50.83 -10.36
N ARG A 133 14.19 50.73 -11.68
CA ARG A 133 14.62 51.84 -12.54
C ARG A 133 13.67 53.04 -12.48
N LYS A 134 12.35 52.79 -12.42
CA LYS A 134 11.32 53.84 -12.34
C LYS A 134 11.23 54.49 -10.97
N HIS A 135 11.43 53.72 -9.90
CA HIS A 135 11.15 54.15 -8.52
C HIS A 135 12.40 54.44 -7.68
N CYS A 136 13.59 54.04 -8.14
CA CYS A 136 14.89 54.41 -7.57
C CYS A 136 15.67 55.28 -8.57
N PRO A 137 15.53 56.61 -8.53
CA PRO A 137 16.34 57.48 -9.38
C PRO A 137 17.76 57.52 -8.82
N LEU A 138 18.64 56.63 -9.28
CA LEU A 138 20.07 56.86 -9.12
C LEU A 138 20.54 57.76 -10.27
N PRO A 139 21.00 58.98 -10.00
CA PRO A 139 21.64 59.78 -11.02
C PRO A 139 23.04 59.22 -11.26
N ALA A 140 23.25 58.61 -12.42
CA ALA A 140 24.58 58.44 -12.97
C ALA A 140 25.06 59.83 -13.42
N HIS A 141 25.65 60.62 -12.51
CA HIS A 141 26.68 61.65 -12.74
C HIS A 141 27.03 62.37 -11.43
N SER A 142 28.03 61.88 -10.69
CA SER A 142 29.16 62.74 -10.28
C SER A 142 30.32 61.92 -9.71
N PRO A 143 31.56 62.11 -10.20
CA PRO A 143 32.75 61.47 -9.67
C PRO A 143 33.27 62.33 -8.52
N LEU A 144 33.04 61.93 -7.26
CA LEU A 144 33.69 62.59 -6.14
C LEU A 144 34.34 61.56 -5.20
N HIS A 145 35.65 61.48 -5.39
CA HIS A 145 36.69 61.19 -4.41
C HIS A 145 36.75 59.76 -3.83
N LEU A 146 37.78 59.03 -4.26
CA LEU A 146 38.52 58.13 -3.37
C LEU A 146 38.85 58.88 -2.07
N LEU A 147 38.13 58.56 -1.00
CA LEU A 147 38.62 58.73 0.36
C LEU A 147 38.71 57.35 1.00
N PRO A 148 39.93 56.81 1.24
CA PRO A 148 40.08 55.69 2.12
C PRO A 148 40.12 56.22 3.55
N LEU A 149 38.96 56.31 4.21
CA LEU A 149 38.94 56.33 5.67
C LEU A 149 38.11 55.15 6.21
N LEU A 150 38.82 54.39 7.04
CA LEU A 150 38.48 53.11 7.66
C LEU A 150 37.31 53.19 8.67
N PRO A 151 36.85 52.04 9.19
CA PRO A 151 35.45 51.77 9.51
C PRO A 151 35.04 52.37 10.86
N ALA A 152 34.04 53.24 10.83
CA ALA A 152 33.31 53.64 12.02
C ALA A 152 31.91 53.02 11.96
N HIS A 153 31.79 51.86 12.62
CA HIS A 153 30.58 51.45 13.34
C HIS A 153 29.25 51.51 12.56
N CYS A 154 29.05 50.57 11.62
CA CYS A 154 27.69 50.17 11.27
C CYS A 154 27.27 49.05 12.25
N PRO A 155 26.36 49.30 13.22
CA PRO A 155 25.79 48.21 13.98
C PRO A 155 25.03 47.31 13.01
N LEU A 156 25.36 46.01 13.04
CA LEU A 156 24.61 44.95 12.37
C LEU A 156 23.17 44.93 12.92
N HIS A 157 22.31 45.80 12.40
CA HIS A 157 20.87 45.58 12.47
C HIS A 157 20.50 44.69 11.29
N LEU A 158 20.64 43.39 11.56
CA LEU A 158 19.97 42.30 10.89
C LEU A 158 18.49 42.67 10.70
N LEU A 159 18.13 43.25 9.56
CA LEU A 159 16.73 43.45 9.18
C LEU A 159 16.18 42.11 8.68
N HIS A 160 15.90 41.23 9.64
CA HIS A 160 14.74 40.34 9.54
C HIS A 160 13.57 41.02 10.28
N PRO A 161 12.65 41.68 9.58
CA PRO A 161 11.26 41.59 9.93
C PRO A 161 10.67 40.42 9.14
N LEU A 162 10.63 39.26 9.80
CA LEU A 162 9.59 38.27 9.60
C LEU A 162 8.23 39.00 9.60
N THR A 163 7.73 39.37 8.43
CA THR A 163 6.34 39.77 8.27
C THR A 163 5.59 38.50 7.95
N ALA A 164 5.03 37.92 9.02
CA ALA A 164 4.26 36.71 9.02
C ALA A 164 3.02 36.84 8.11
N HIS A 165 2.98 36.03 7.05
CA HIS A 165 1.79 35.28 6.67
C HIS A 165 2.21 33.90 6.14
N CYS A 166 2.95 33.16 6.98
CA CYS A 166 2.93 31.70 6.90
C CYS A 166 1.68 31.22 7.64
N PRO A 167 0.78 30.46 7.03
CA PRO A 167 -0.18 29.69 7.80
C PRO A 167 0.60 28.70 8.66
N LEU A 168 0.36 28.76 9.98
CA LEU A 168 0.87 27.82 10.97
C LEU A 168 0.55 26.38 10.55
N HIS A 169 1.54 25.65 10.05
CA HIS A 169 1.59 24.21 10.25
C HIS A 169 2.43 23.94 11.50
N VAL A 170 1.72 23.72 12.59
CA VAL A 170 2.26 23.25 13.87
C VAL A 170 3.00 21.93 13.62
N LEU A 171 4.31 21.91 13.82
CA LEU A 171 5.06 20.65 13.99
C LEU A 171 4.80 20.15 15.42
N PRO A 172 4.34 18.90 15.62
CA PRO A 172 4.31 18.31 16.95
C PRO A 172 5.74 18.01 17.44
N PRO A 173 6.00 18.05 18.76
CA PRO A 173 7.32 17.78 19.31
C PRO A 173 7.68 16.30 19.18
N LEU A 174 8.93 16.01 18.81
CA LEU A 174 9.53 14.68 18.93
C LEU A 174 9.73 14.34 20.42
N PRO A 175 9.15 13.25 20.94
CA PRO A 175 9.59 12.69 22.20
C PRO A 175 10.76 11.74 21.92
N ALA A 176 11.97 12.16 22.28
CA ALA A 176 12.99 11.19 22.66
C ALA A 176 12.48 10.49 23.92
N HIS A 177 12.24 9.18 23.85
CA HIS A 177 12.57 8.15 24.82
C HIS A 177 11.91 6.85 24.37
N SER A 178 12.75 5.86 24.08
CA SER A 178 12.36 4.50 23.75
C SER A 178 11.89 3.76 25.00
N PRO A 179 10.73 3.08 24.95
CA PRO A 179 10.60 1.79 25.60
C PRO A 179 10.06 0.73 24.61
N LEU A 180 10.86 -0.31 24.42
CA LEU A 180 10.57 -1.69 23.98
C LEU A 180 9.18 -2.04 23.37
N HIS A 181 9.23 -2.56 22.13
CA HIS A 181 8.44 -3.65 21.52
C HIS A 181 6.98 -3.91 21.98
N VAL A 182 6.00 -3.64 21.10
CA VAL A 182 4.81 -4.50 20.81
C VAL A 182 4.33 -4.24 19.36
N LEU A 183 4.12 -5.29 18.56
CA LEU A 183 3.55 -5.24 17.19
C LEU A 183 2.00 -5.23 17.22
N PRO A 184 1.29 -4.41 16.40
CA PRO A 184 -0.14 -4.57 16.14
C PRO A 184 -0.43 -5.48 14.92
N PRO A 185 -1.54 -6.24 14.90
CA PRO A 185 -1.90 -7.13 13.78
C PRO A 185 -2.54 -6.39 12.59
N LEU A 186 -2.33 -6.99 11.40
CA LEU A 186 -2.78 -6.58 10.07
C LEU A 186 -4.32 -6.67 9.90
N PRO A 187 -4.99 -5.73 9.19
CA PRO A 187 -6.39 -5.90 8.81
C PRO A 187 -6.53 -6.82 7.58
N GLU A 188 -7.19 -7.95 7.79
CA GLU A 188 -7.63 -8.89 6.77
C GLU A 188 -8.66 -8.26 5.84
N HIS A 189 -8.45 -8.45 4.54
CA HIS A 189 -9.43 -8.22 3.49
C HIS A 189 -10.60 -9.20 3.64
N SER A 190 -11.83 -8.72 3.44
CA SER A 190 -12.96 -9.58 3.06
C SER A 190 -13.91 -8.84 2.13
N PRO A 191 -14.26 -9.40 0.96
CA PRO A 191 -15.29 -8.88 0.06
C PRO A 191 -16.68 -9.46 0.41
N PRO A 192 -17.78 -8.71 0.21
CA PRO A 192 -19.11 -9.30 0.11
C PRO A 192 -19.55 -9.49 -1.36
N HIS A 193 -20.14 -10.65 -1.57
CA HIS A 193 -20.76 -11.19 -2.78
C HIS A 193 -21.96 -10.37 -3.30
N VAL A 194 -22.18 -10.40 -4.62
CA VAL A 194 -23.50 -10.24 -5.26
C VAL A 194 -23.69 -11.37 -6.29
N LEU A 195 -24.86 -12.01 -6.25
CA LEU A 195 -25.32 -13.17 -7.02
C LEU A 195 -25.76 -12.81 -8.47
N PRO A 196 -25.80 -13.79 -9.41
CA PRO A 196 -26.42 -13.65 -10.72
C PRO A 196 -27.90 -14.08 -10.74
N PRO A 197 -28.69 -13.67 -11.76
CA PRO A 197 -29.80 -14.46 -12.29
C PRO A 197 -29.32 -15.54 -13.28
#